data_AF-A0A6J3F828-F1
#
_entry.id   AF-A0A6J3F828-F1
#
_cell.length_a   1.000
_cell.length_b   1.000
_cell.length_c   1.000
_cell.angle_alpha   90.00
_cell.angle_beta   90.00
_cell.angle_gamma   90.00
#
_symmetry.space_group_name_H-M   'P 1'
#
loop_
_entity.id
_entity.type
_entity.pdbx_description
1 polymer ?
#
loop_
_entity_poly.entity_id
_entity_poly.type
_entity_poly.pdbx_seq_one_letter_code
_entity_poly.pdbx_strand_id
1 'polypeptide(L)'
;MCGDCVEKEYPNRGNTCLENGSFLLNFTGCAVCNKRDFMLITNKSLKEEDGEEIVTYDHLCKNCHHVIARHEYTFSIMDEFQALKTQWRETQTWF
;
A
#
# COMPACT_ATOMS: atom_id res chain seq x y z
N MET A 1 -2.96 -6.86 -3.19
CA MET A 1 -4.16 -6.02 -2.97
C MET A 1 -5.37 -6.93 -3.05
N CYS A 2 -6.52 -6.59 -2.45
CA CYS A 2 -7.76 -7.30 -2.73
C CYS A 2 -8.29 -6.86 -4.10
N GLY A 3 -8.20 -7.74 -5.10
CA GLY A 3 -8.63 -7.47 -6.48
C GLY A 3 -10.09 -7.03 -6.61
N ASP A 4 -10.97 -7.51 -5.74
CA ASP A 4 -12.39 -7.11 -5.75
C ASP A 4 -12.63 -5.72 -5.12
N CYS A 5 -11.66 -5.18 -4.37
CA CYS A 5 -11.77 -3.87 -3.73
C CYS A 5 -11.16 -2.72 -4.56
N VAL A 6 -10.37 -3.06 -5.58
CA VAL A 6 -9.61 -2.09 -6.37
C VAL A 6 -9.89 -2.25 -7.86
N GLU A 7 -9.78 -1.16 -8.61
CA GLU A 7 -9.96 -1.20 -10.08
C GLU A 7 -8.86 -2.03 -10.75
N LYS A 8 -7.62 -1.84 -10.31
CA LYS A 8 -6.46 -2.56 -10.82
C LYS A 8 -5.50 -2.89 -9.69
N GLU A 9 -5.05 -4.14 -9.63
CA GLU A 9 -3.95 -4.51 -8.75
C GLU A 9 -2.64 -3.93 -9.28
N TYR A 10 -1.80 -3.41 -8.38
CA TYR A 10 -0.48 -2.85 -8.73
C TYR A 10 -0.55 -1.78 -9.84
N PRO A 11 -1.38 -0.72 -9.70
CA PRO A 11 -1.51 0.29 -10.74
C PRO A 11 -0.19 1.06 -10.90
N ASN A 12 0.30 1.18 -12.13
CA ASN A 12 1.43 2.05 -12.45
C ASN A 12 1.03 3.53 -12.19
N ARG A 13 1.86 4.27 -11.45
CA ARG A 13 1.63 5.69 -11.11
C ARG A 13 2.72 6.62 -11.67
N GLY A 14 3.37 6.21 -12.75
CA GLY A 14 4.57 6.87 -13.25
C GLY A 14 5.64 6.91 -12.16
N ASN A 15 6.10 8.11 -11.83
CA ASN A 15 7.19 8.32 -10.87
C ASN A 15 6.69 8.62 -9.44
N THR A 16 5.38 8.56 -9.18
CA THR A 16 4.83 8.85 -7.86
C THR A 16 5.04 7.68 -6.89
N CYS A 17 5.93 7.87 -5.93
CA CYS A 17 6.12 7.01 -4.77
C CYS A 17 5.70 7.78 -3.51
N LEU A 18 4.87 7.18 -2.66
CA LEU A 18 4.34 7.85 -1.46
C LEU A 18 4.63 7.01 -0.23
N GLU A 19 5.37 7.57 0.72
CA GLU A 19 5.57 6.99 2.06
C GLU A 19 4.30 6.92 2.91
N ASN A 20 3.25 7.68 2.54
CA ASN A 20 2.04 7.85 3.31
C ASN A 20 0.80 8.02 2.41
N GLY A 21 -0.38 7.75 2.98
CA GLY A 21 -1.66 8.03 2.34
C GLY A 21 -2.20 6.87 1.52
N SER A 22 -3.33 7.10 0.83
CA SER A 22 -4.10 6.06 0.15
C SER A 22 -4.45 6.49 -1.28
N PHE A 23 -4.50 5.54 -2.22
CA PHE A 23 -4.87 5.85 -3.61
C PHE A 23 -6.35 5.64 -3.87
N LEU A 24 -7.12 6.62 -3.41
CA LEU A 24 -8.57 6.57 -3.46
C LEU A 24 -9.13 6.46 -4.89
N LEU A 25 -8.40 6.94 -5.90
CA LEU A 25 -8.80 6.80 -7.31
C LEU A 25 -8.86 5.35 -7.79
N ASN A 26 -8.07 4.45 -7.21
CA ASN A 26 -8.07 3.02 -7.54
C ASN A 26 -8.98 2.20 -6.64
N PHE A 27 -9.60 2.81 -5.62
CA PHE A 27 -10.46 2.11 -4.67
C PHE A 27 -11.92 2.18 -5.14
N THR A 28 -12.47 1.05 -5.56
CA THR A 28 -13.84 0.94 -6.10
C THR A 28 -14.88 0.73 -5.00
N GLY A 29 -14.47 0.18 -3.85
CA GLY A 29 -15.30 -0.07 -2.68
C GLY A 29 -14.90 -1.39 -2.01
N CYS A 30 -15.21 -1.57 -0.72
CA CYS A 30 -14.86 -2.83 -0.05
C CYS A 30 -15.81 -3.96 -0.49
N ALA A 31 -15.29 -5.01 -1.11
CA ALA A 31 -16.07 -6.17 -1.56
C ALA A 31 -16.73 -6.96 -0.41
N VAL A 32 -16.18 -6.88 0.80
CA VAL A 32 -16.72 -7.61 1.97
C VAL A 32 -17.98 -6.94 2.53
N CYS A 33 -18.03 -5.61 2.60
CA CYS A 33 -19.14 -4.87 3.23
C CYS A 33 -19.87 -3.90 2.30
N ASN A 34 -19.47 -3.82 1.03
CA ASN A 34 -20.02 -2.95 -0.01
C ASN A 34 -20.00 -1.45 0.34
N LYS A 35 -19.10 -1.03 1.24
CA LYS A 35 -18.93 0.38 1.61
C LYS A 35 -17.72 0.98 0.90
N ARG A 36 -17.89 2.21 0.43
CA ARG A 36 -16.84 3.02 -0.18
C ARG A 36 -16.58 4.25 0.68
N ASP A 37 -16.13 4.00 1.91
CA ASP A 37 -15.69 5.02 2.86
C ASP A 37 -14.16 5.12 2.88
N PHE A 38 -13.63 6.05 3.69
CA PHE A 38 -12.20 6.16 3.93
C PHE A 38 -11.60 4.87 4.48
N MET A 39 -10.34 4.61 4.13
CA MET A 39 -9.55 3.49 4.64
C MET A 39 -8.75 3.91 5.88
N LEU A 40 -8.56 2.97 6.80
CA LEU A 40 -7.65 3.13 7.93
C LEU A 40 -6.25 2.68 7.52
N ILE A 41 -5.23 3.35 8.06
CA ILE A 41 -3.83 2.93 7.96
C ILE A 41 -3.44 2.38 9.34
N THR A 42 -2.93 1.15 9.38
CA THR A 42 -2.47 0.49 10.61
C THR A 42 -1.20 -0.32 10.36
N ASN A 43 -0.64 -0.89 11.42
CA ASN A 43 0.58 -1.72 11.38
C ASN A 43 1.75 -1.01 10.68
N LYS A 44 1.85 0.32 10.85
CA LYS A 44 2.94 1.08 10.26
C LYS A 44 4.25 0.65 10.91
N SER A 45 5.21 0.23 10.10
CA SER A 45 6.57 -0.10 10.54
C SER A 45 7.58 0.63 9.66
N LEU A 46 8.71 0.96 10.26
CA LEU A 46 9.85 1.60 9.63
C LEU A 46 11.08 0.74 9.92
N LYS A 47 11.87 0.47 8.89
CA LYS A 47 13.14 -0.26 8.98
C LYS A 47 14.21 0.53 8.24
N GLU A 48 15.39 0.61 8.84
CA GLU A 48 16.57 1.22 8.25
C GLU A 48 17.69 0.17 8.26
N GLU A 49 18.20 -0.19 7.09
CA GLU A 49 19.27 -1.17 6.93
C GLU A 49 20.14 -0.80 5.73
N ASP A 50 21.46 -0.78 5.88
CA ASP A 50 22.44 -0.53 4.81
C ASP A 50 22.18 0.72 3.93
N GLY A 51 21.65 1.80 4.51
CA GLY A 51 21.35 3.05 3.77
C GLY A 51 20.03 3.01 2.99
N GLU A 52 19.22 1.98 3.22
CA GLU A 52 17.86 1.84 2.72
C GLU A 52 16.85 2.03 3.87
N GLU A 53 15.84 2.86 3.64
CA GLU A 53 14.69 3.06 4.52
C GLU A 53 13.46 2.39 3.90
N ILE A 54 12.81 1.51 4.66
CA ILE A 54 11.62 0.78 4.25
C ILE A 54 10.47 1.12 5.19
N VAL A 55 9.40 1.69 4.64
CA VAL A 55 8.14 1.98 5.32
C VAL A 55 7.07 1.00 4.85
N THR A 56 6.43 0.30 5.78
CA THR A 56 5.33 -0.62 5.48
C THR A 56 4.09 -0.27 6.28
N TYR A 57 2.90 -0.46 5.73
CA TYR A 57 1.63 -0.33 6.47
C TYR A 57 0.47 -1.04 5.74
N ASP A 58 -0.61 -1.31 6.46
CA ASP A 58 -1.81 -1.93 5.90
C ASP A 58 -2.94 -0.91 5.72
N HIS A 59 -3.68 -1.03 4.61
CA HIS A 59 -4.94 -0.35 4.35
C HIS A 59 -6.11 -1.23 4.74
N LEU A 60 -6.91 -0.78 5.71
CA LEU A 60 -8.10 -1.49 6.18
C LEU A 60 -9.37 -0.74 5.80
N CYS A 61 -10.41 -1.47 5.44
CA CYS A 61 -11.75 -0.91 5.36
C CYS A 61 -12.18 -0.40 6.74
N LYS A 62 -12.56 0.88 6.86
CA LYS A 62 -13.01 1.45 8.14
C LYS A 62 -14.24 0.76 8.73
N ASN A 63 -15.05 0.11 7.90
CA ASN A 63 -16.32 -0.48 8.32
C ASN A 63 -16.18 -1.91 8.83
N CYS A 64 -15.44 -2.76 8.13
CA CYS A 64 -15.30 -4.19 8.46
C CYS A 64 -13.87 -4.62 8.79
N HIS A 65 -12.91 -3.69 8.80
CA HIS A 65 -11.48 -3.95 9.03
C HIS A 65 -10.84 -4.94 8.05
N HIS A 66 -11.48 -5.19 6.90
CA HIS A 66 -10.91 -5.98 5.82
C HIS A 66 -9.62 -5.33 5.29
N VAL A 67 -8.53 -6.10 5.18
CA VAL A 67 -7.25 -5.64 4.62
C VAL A 67 -7.37 -5.51 3.11
N ILE A 68 -7.49 -4.28 2.61
CA ILE A 68 -7.64 -3.95 1.19
C ILE A 68 -6.30 -4.02 0.47
N ALA A 69 -5.23 -3.53 1.09
CA ALA A 69 -3.90 -3.52 0.49
C ALA A 69 -2.81 -3.47 1.55
N ARG A 70 -1.65 -4.04 1.24
CA ARG A 70 -0.42 -3.91 2.02
C ARG A 70 0.55 -3.02 1.27
N HIS A 71 0.96 -1.93 1.89
CA HIS A 71 1.84 -0.93 1.31
C HIS A 71 3.28 -1.17 1.75
N GLU A 72 4.19 -0.99 0.80
CA GLU A 72 5.62 -0.90 1.04
C GLU A 72 6.19 0.26 0.23
N TYR A 73 6.92 1.12 0.90
CA TYR A 73 7.70 2.20 0.31
C TYR A 73 9.15 2.01 0.72
N THR A 74 10.04 2.18 -0.23
CA THR A 74 11.48 2.00 -0.05
C THR A 74 12.19 3.21 -0.61
N PHE A 75 13.07 3.78 0.19
CA PHE A 75 13.98 4.86 -0.17
C PHE A 75 15.41 4.38 0.02
N SER A 76 16.26 4.54 -0.99
CA SER A 76 17.68 4.21 -0.86
C SER A 76 18.56 5.24 -1.56
N ILE A 77 19.78 5.41 -1.05
CA ILE A 77 20.80 6.26 -1.64
C ILE A 77 21.83 5.35 -2.31
N MET A 78 21.97 5.46 -3.63
CA MET A 78 22.95 4.74 -4.43
C MET A 78 23.96 5.76 -4.99
N ASP A 79 25.16 5.78 -4.43
CA ASP A 79 26.20 6.77 -4.74
C ASP A 79 25.65 8.22 -4.58
N GLU A 80 25.58 8.99 -5.67
CA GLU A 80 25.07 10.37 -5.73
C GLU A 80 23.56 10.45 -6.08
N PHE A 81 22.87 9.31 -6.18
CA PHE A 81 21.48 9.23 -6.63
C PHE A 81 20.54 8.71 -5.55
N GLN A 82 19.31 9.25 -5.53
CA GLN A 82 18.22 8.77 -4.70
C GLN A 82 17.30 7.84 -5.51
N ALA A 83 17.01 6.65 -4.98
CA ALA A 83 16.08 5.69 -5.55
C ALA A 83 14.83 5.55 -4.67
N LEU A 84 13.66 5.64 -5.30
CA LEU A 84 12.34 5.54 -4.66
C LEU A 84 11.55 4.38 -5.27
N LYS A 85 11.00 3.50 -4.45
CA LYS A 85 10.15 2.39 -4.89
C LYS A 85 8.90 2.30 -4.01
N THR A 86 7.73 2.15 -4.62
CA THR A 86 6.52 1.74 -3.90
C THR A 86 6.06 0.40 -4.44
N GLN A 87 5.99 -0.60 -3.56
CA GLN A 87 5.49 -1.93 -3.85
C GLN A 87 4.21 -2.18 -3.05
N TRP A 88 3.35 -3.04 -3.58
CA TRP A 88 2.24 -3.57 -2.83
C TRP A 88 2.55 -5.03 -2.52
N ARG A 89 2.21 -5.55 -1.35
CA ARG A 89 2.40 -7.00 -1.09
C ARG A 89 1.13 -7.76 -1.49
N GLU A 90 1.31 -8.93 -2.10
CA GLU A 90 0.20 -9.87 -2.35
C GLU A 90 -0.46 -10.20 -1.02
N THR A 91 -1.78 -10.05 -0.96
CA THR A 91 -2.57 -10.62 0.12
C THR A 91 -2.66 -12.11 -0.19
N GLN A 92 -1.62 -12.89 0.16
CA GLN A 92 -1.68 -14.34 0.09
C GLN A 92 -2.89 -14.81 0.91
N THR A 93 -3.92 -15.28 0.20
CA THR A 93 -4.96 -16.13 0.75
C THR A 93 -4.30 -17.46 1.09
N TRP A 94 -4.03 -17.67 2.37
CA TRP A 94 -3.71 -18.99 2.88
C TRP A 94 -5.01 -19.81 2.79
N PHE A 95 -5.04 -20.79 1.89
CA PHE A 95 -6.03 -21.87 1.88
C PHE A 95 -5.79 -22.79 3.08
#